data_AF-A0A093ZDU2-F1
#
_entry.id   AF-A0A093ZDU2-F1
#
_cell.length_a   1.000
_cell.length_b   1.000
_cell.length_c   1.000
_cell.angle_alpha   90.00
_cell.angle_beta   90.00
_cell.angle_gamma   90.00
#
_symmetry.space_group_name_H-M   'P 1'
#
loop_
_entity.id
_entity.type
_entity.pdbx_description
1 polymer ?
#
loop_
_entity_poly.entity_id
_entity_poly.type
_entity_poly.pdbx_seq_one_letter_code
_entity_poly.pdbx_strand_id
1 'polypeptide(L)'
;MLTDKIRLSGPETTDPEDYFGESLGVIFPDDITNQHGDPDHAVIYSSPRFGDIKLELADPKGDDNRKLFSHFLWNSGLQLAEFIEGEGTWDVKGKRVLELGAGTGLSGLVAARAGAESVIITDYPAPEVVANIKKNVEVNLPEGMRIGKEGNPATCFVEGHEWGNLPEEDSFVQGHKGSFDVILVADCLWMPWQHSALMESIAWFLSPGGKAWVVSGFHTGRPKMAGFYNAELLAKHGMEVESIIERDPEGREREWVTDRGIEDVSERKRWLVISVLRKRA
;
A
#
# COMPACT_ATOMS: atom_id res chain seq x y z
N MET A 1 -15.20 3.98 -11.36
CA MET A 1 -14.97 4.08 -9.91
C MET A 1 -13.74 3.26 -9.56
N LEU A 2 -12.98 3.63 -8.52
CA LEU A 2 -11.75 2.94 -8.12
C LEU A 2 -11.93 1.42 -7.94
N THR A 3 -13.05 1.02 -7.33
CA THR A 3 -13.39 -0.39 -7.04
C THR A 3 -13.88 -1.17 -8.26
N ASP A 4 -14.10 -0.55 -9.43
CA ASP A 4 -14.47 -1.28 -10.65
C ASP A 4 -13.29 -2.08 -11.23
N LYS A 5 -12.08 -1.84 -10.72
CA LYS A 5 -10.85 -2.53 -11.14
C LYS A 5 -10.62 -3.85 -10.45
N ILE A 6 -11.48 -4.24 -9.51
CA ILE A 6 -11.30 -5.47 -8.74
C ILE A 6 -12.46 -6.44 -8.92
N ARG A 7 -12.14 -7.72 -8.82
CA ARG A 7 -13.12 -8.82 -8.75
C ARG A 7 -12.52 -9.99 -7.98
N LEU A 8 -13.36 -10.89 -7.48
CA LEU A 8 -12.90 -12.14 -6.88
C LEU A 8 -12.63 -13.18 -7.97
N SER A 9 -11.69 -14.10 -7.70
CA SER A 9 -11.39 -15.22 -8.58
C SER A 9 -12.35 -16.37 -8.31
N GLY A 10 -12.96 -16.93 -9.35
CA GLY A 10 -13.87 -18.07 -9.19
C GLY A 10 -15.06 -17.96 -10.14
N PRO A 11 -15.90 -19.01 -10.25
CA PRO A 11 -17.22 -18.86 -10.83
C PRO A 11 -18.07 -17.92 -9.97
N GLU A 12 -19.03 -17.22 -10.57
CA GLU A 12 -20.08 -16.56 -9.78
C GLU A 12 -20.73 -17.60 -8.87
N THR A 13 -20.70 -17.30 -7.58
CA THR A 13 -21.23 -18.15 -6.52
C THR A 13 -22.75 -18.06 -6.52
N THR A 14 -23.41 -19.17 -6.19
CA THR A 14 -24.86 -19.20 -5.99
C THR A 14 -25.25 -19.19 -4.51
N ASP A 15 -24.26 -19.05 -3.61
CA ASP A 15 -24.54 -19.07 -2.19
C ASP A 15 -25.29 -17.78 -1.77
N PRO A 16 -26.37 -17.90 -0.98
CA PRO A 16 -27.18 -16.75 -0.59
C PRO A 16 -26.41 -15.66 0.16
N GLU A 17 -25.37 -16.04 0.91
CA GLU A 17 -24.52 -15.10 1.67
C GLU A 17 -23.69 -14.21 0.75
N ASP A 18 -23.21 -14.76 -0.36
CA ASP A 18 -22.43 -14.02 -1.35
C ASP A 18 -23.32 -13.05 -2.14
N TYR A 19 -24.51 -13.49 -2.56
CA TYR A 19 -25.50 -12.57 -3.16
C TYR A 19 -25.87 -11.44 -2.20
N PHE A 20 -26.02 -11.73 -0.91
CA PHE A 20 -26.28 -10.70 0.08
C PHE A 20 -25.10 -9.72 0.15
N GLY A 21 -23.86 -10.21 0.26
CA GLY A 21 -22.64 -9.40 0.29
C GLY A 21 -22.47 -8.51 -0.95
N GLU A 22 -22.62 -9.06 -2.15
CA GLU A 22 -22.55 -8.31 -3.42
C GLU A 22 -23.68 -7.29 -3.54
N SER A 23 -24.88 -7.61 -3.02
CA SER A 23 -26.02 -6.70 -3.03
C SER A 23 -25.87 -5.52 -2.06
N LEU A 24 -24.93 -5.55 -1.11
CA LEU A 24 -24.76 -4.45 -0.15
C LEU A 24 -24.45 -3.13 -0.83
N GLY A 25 -23.67 -3.12 -1.91
CA GLY A 25 -23.41 -1.91 -2.69
C GLY A 25 -24.63 -1.39 -3.47
N VAL A 26 -25.61 -2.25 -3.74
CA VAL A 26 -26.91 -1.87 -4.34
C VAL A 26 -27.89 -1.37 -3.28
N ILE A 27 -27.91 -2.01 -2.10
CA ILE A 27 -28.81 -1.69 -1.00
C ILE A 27 -28.35 -0.41 -0.27
N PHE A 28 -27.04 -0.22 -0.15
CA PHE A 28 -26.40 0.92 0.50
C PHE A 28 -25.47 1.64 -0.50
N PRO A 29 -26.02 2.33 -1.52
CA PRO A 29 -25.21 2.94 -2.59
C PRO A 29 -24.27 4.06 -2.10
N ASP A 30 -24.57 4.64 -0.94
CA ASP A 30 -23.73 5.64 -0.30
C ASP A 30 -22.54 5.01 0.47
N ASP A 31 -22.61 3.71 0.75
CA ASP A 31 -21.60 2.94 1.45
C ASP A 31 -20.61 2.30 0.44
N ILE A 32 -19.31 2.55 0.62
CA ILE A 32 -18.28 1.89 -0.17
C ILE A 32 -17.51 0.81 0.62
N THR A 33 -17.33 -0.33 -0.04
CA THR A 33 -16.41 -1.39 0.38
C THR A 33 -14.96 -0.90 0.36
N ASN A 34 -14.29 -0.95 1.50
CA ASN A 34 -12.91 -0.46 1.67
C ASN A 34 -11.85 -1.55 1.74
N GLN A 35 -12.28 -2.77 2.05
CA GLN A 35 -11.46 -3.97 2.18
C GLN A 35 -12.02 -5.03 1.24
N HIS A 36 -11.14 -5.70 0.50
CA HIS A 36 -11.52 -6.61 -0.57
C HIS A 36 -10.85 -7.95 -0.36
N GLY A 37 -11.61 -9.01 -0.62
CA GLY A 37 -11.16 -10.38 -0.48
C GLY A 37 -11.93 -11.17 0.57
N ASP A 38 -11.86 -12.48 0.42
CA ASP A 38 -12.45 -13.47 1.31
C ASP A 38 -11.46 -14.66 1.48
N PRO A 39 -11.75 -15.62 2.39
CA PRO A 39 -10.84 -16.74 2.65
C PRO A 39 -10.67 -17.74 1.49
N ASP A 40 -11.61 -17.78 0.55
CA ASP A 40 -11.74 -18.83 -0.45
C ASP A 40 -11.28 -18.39 -1.85
N HIS A 41 -11.26 -17.08 -2.12
CA HIS A 41 -10.99 -16.50 -3.42
C HIS A 41 -9.81 -15.52 -3.42
N ALA A 42 -9.03 -15.53 -4.50
CA ALA A 42 -8.04 -14.49 -4.75
C ALA A 42 -8.73 -13.20 -5.23
N VAL A 43 -8.12 -12.05 -4.94
CA VAL A 43 -8.53 -10.76 -5.51
C VAL A 43 -7.80 -10.55 -6.83
N ILE A 44 -8.54 -10.20 -7.89
CA ILE A 44 -7.98 -9.88 -9.20
C ILE A 44 -8.08 -8.38 -9.42
N TYR A 45 -6.92 -7.73 -9.56
CA TYR A 45 -6.82 -6.34 -10.01
C TYR A 45 -6.65 -6.30 -11.53
N SER A 46 -7.59 -5.65 -12.22
CA SER A 46 -7.64 -5.55 -13.68
C SER A 46 -6.92 -4.28 -14.14
N SER A 47 -5.62 -4.38 -14.42
CA SER A 47 -4.85 -3.25 -14.93
C SER A 47 -5.07 -3.08 -16.43
N PRO A 48 -5.45 -1.89 -16.93
CA PRO A 48 -5.53 -1.62 -18.36
C PRO A 48 -4.16 -1.70 -19.06
N ARG A 49 -3.06 -1.56 -18.32
CA ARG A 49 -1.69 -1.54 -18.87
C ARG A 49 -0.98 -2.88 -18.71
N PHE A 50 -1.24 -3.60 -17.62
CA PHE A 50 -0.50 -4.81 -17.27
C PHE A 50 -1.34 -6.09 -17.30
N GLY A 51 -2.63 -5.99 -17.64
CA GLY A 51 -3.58 -7.09 -17.55
C GLY A 51 -3.89 -7.46 -16.10
N ASP A 52 -4.49 -8.63 -15.92
CA ASP A 52 -4.90 -9.13 -14.61
C ASP A 52 -3.67 -9.35 -13.69
N ILE A 53 -3.77 -8.87 -12.47
CA ILE A 53 -2.86 -9.15 -11.34
C ILE A 53 -3.67 -9.93 -10.32
N LYS A 54 -3.29 -11.19 -10.10
CA LYS A 54 -3.97 -12.09 -9.16
C LYS A 54 -3.28 -12.05 -7.80
N LEU A 55 -4.01 -11.66 -6.76
CA LEU A 55 -3.52 -11.51 -5.40
C LEU A 55 -4.19 -12.55 -4.50
N GLU A 56 -3.40 -13.45 -3.95
CA GLU A 56 -3.82 -14.22 -2.80
C GLU A 56 -3.67 -13.40 -1.51
N LEU A 57 -4.49 -13.76 -0.53
CA LEU A 57 -4.57 -13.08 0.77
C LEU A 57 -3.87 -13.94 1.81
N ALA A 58 -3.17 -13.29 2.74
CA ALA A 58 -2.56 -14.00 3.84
C ALA A 58 -3.64 -14.63 4.74
N ASP A 59 -3.36 -15.80 5.32
CA ASP A 59 -4.17 -16.39 6.40
C ASP A 59 -3.38 -16.29 7.72
N PRO A 60 -3.37 -15.11 8.38
CA PRO A 60 -2.63 -14.88 9.61
C PRO A 60 -3.04 -15.86 10.71
N LYS A 61 -2.05 -16.56 11.26
CA LYS A 61 -2.26 -17.53 12.33
C LYS A 61 -2.13 -16.84 13.69
N GLY A 62 -3.14 -17.02 14.55
CA GLY A 62 -3.17 -16.44 15.88
C GLY A 62 -3.75 -15.02 15.91
N ASP A 63 -4.24 -14.62 17.09
CA ASP A 63 -4.98 -13.36 17.25
C ASP A 63 -4.14 -12.11 17.03
N ASP A 64 -2.84 -12.16 17.33
CA ASP A 64 -1.97 -11.00 17.19
C ASP A 64 -1.64 -10.66 15.74
N ASN A 65 -1.37 -11.67 14.90
CA ASN A 65 -1.12 -11.46 13.47
C ASN A 65 -2.41 -11.07 12.73
N ARG A 66 -3.58 -11.56 13.18
CA ARG A 66 -4.88 -11.17 12.61
C ARG A 66 -5.19 -9.70 12.80
N LYS A 67 -4.73 -9.09 13.91
CA LYS A 67 -4.87 -7.65 14.17
C LYS A 67 -4.07 -6.76 13.21
N LEU A 68 -3.18 -7.34 12.39
CA LEU A 68 -2.41 -6.62 11.38
C LEU A 68 -3.16 -6.47 10.05
N PHE A 69 -4.31 -7.13 9.88
CA PHE A 69 -5.21 -6.98 8.73
C PHE A 69 -4.57 -7.19 7.34
N SER A 70 -3.48 -7.98 7.26
CA SER A 70 -2.78 -8.34 6.01
C SER A 70 -3.55 -9.30 5.09
N HIS A 71 -4.74 -9.72 5.51
CA HIS A 71 -5.63 -10.64 4.80
C HIS A 71 -6.66 -9.93 3.90
N PHE A 72 -6.53 -8.62 3.68
CA PHE A 72 -7.37 -7.86 2.77
C PHE A 72 -6.55 -7.00 1.81
N LEU A 73 -7.11 -6.72 0.63
CA LEU A 73 -6.67 -5.62 -0.21
C LEU A 73 -7.48 -4.36 0.14
N TRP A 74 -6.79 -3.27 0.46
CA TRP A 74 -7.41 -2.00 0.84
C TRP A 74 -7.48 -1.00 -0.32
N ASN A 75 -8.49 -0.11 -0.32
CA ASN A 75 -8.66 0.92 -1.36
C ASN A 75 -7.41 1.80 -1.56
N SER A 76 -6.63 2.05 -0.51
CA SER A 76 -5.38 2.81 -0.60
C SER A 76 -4.35 2.13 -1.51
N GLY A 77 -4.26 0.80 -1.49
CA GLY A 77 -3.39 0.04 -2.38
C GLY A 77 -3.86 0.09 -3.84
N LEU A 78 -5.17 0.04 -4.06
CA LEU A 78 -5.78 0.21 -5.40
C LEU A 78 -5.47 1.59 -5.97
N GLN A 79 -5.64 2.65 -5.17
CA GLN A 79 -5.41 4.02 -5.62
C GLN A 79 -3.94 4.26 -5.93
N LEU A 80 -3.02 3.71 -5.13
CA LEU A 80 -1.59 3.82 -5.37
C LEU A 80 -1.16 3.07 -6.63
N ALA A 81 -1.70 1.86 -6.86
CA ALA A 81 -1.52 1.11 -8.10
C ALA A 81 -2.04 1.89 -9.32
N GLU A 82 -3.22 2.50 -9.23
CA GLU A 82 -3.80 3.33 -10.29
C GLU A 82 -2.92 4.54 -10.64
N PHE A 83 -2.33 5.18 -9.63
CA PHE A 83 -1.41 6.29 -9.87
C PHE A 83 -0.12 5.86 -10.56
N ILE A 84 0.44 4.71 -10.19
CA ILE A 84 1.67 4.17 -10.78
C ILE A 84 1.45 3.69 -12.23
N GLU A 85 0.31 3.06 -12.52
CA GLU A 85 0.03 2.55 -13.87
C GLU A 85 -0.26 3.67 -14.88
N GLY A 86 -0.84 4.78 -14.40
CA GLY A 86 -1.26 5.92 -15.21
C GLY A 86 -0.10 6.73 -15.80
N GLU A 87 -0.42 7.56 -16.78
CA GLU A 87 0.52 8.54 -17.35
C GLU A 87 0.45 9.81 -16.49
N GLY A 88 1.39 9.97 -15.55
CA GLY A 88 1.34 11.08 -14.61
C GLY A 88 2.62 11.31 -13.82
N THR A 89 2.51 12.10 -12.75
CA THR A 89 3.62 12.48 -11.87
C THR A 89 4.11 11.33 -10.97
N TRP A 90 3.32 10.26 -10.86
CA TRP A 90 3.61 9.07 -10.05
C TRP A 90 4.40 8.03 -10.84
N ASP A 91 5.46 8.48 -11.52
CA ASP A 91 6.31 7.63 -12.34
C ASP A 91 7.42 6.97 -11.50
N VAL A 92 7.53 5.65 -11.59
CA VAL A 92 8.58 4.85 -10.94
C VAL A 92 9.65 4.36 -11.91
N LYS A 93 9.54 4.67 -13.20
CA LYS A 93 10.43 4.14 -14.24
C LYS A 93 11.90 4.48 -13.95
N GLY A 94 12.74 3.45 -13.89
CA GLY A 94 14.17 3.58 -13.61
C GLY A 94 14.49 4.06 -12.19
N LYS A 95 13.55 3.95 -11.24
CA LYS A 95 13.75 4.31 -9.84
C LYS A 95 13.89 3.08 -8.95
N ARG A 96 14.59 3.23 -7.83
CA ARG A 96 14.62 2.22 -6.76
C ARG A 96 13.44 2.46 -5.82
N VAL A 97 12.59 1.45 -5.66
CA VAL A 97 11.31 1.54 -4.95
C VAL A 97 11.29 0.62 -3.75
N LEU A 98 10.78 1.11 -2.62
CA LEU A 98 10.47 0.29 -1.44
C LEU A 98 8.99 0.42 -1.13
N GLU A 99 8.28 -0.66 -0.86
CA GLU A 99 6.93 -0.63 -0.29
C GLU A 99 6.98 -1.04 1.18
N LEU A 100 6.43 -0.21 2.07
CA LEU A 100 6.32 -0.47 3.50
C LEU A 100 4.86 -0.81 3.85
N GLY A 101 4.63 -1.94 4.54
CA GLY A 101 3.29 -2.37 4.92
C GLY A 101 2.47 -2.80 3.69
N ALA A 102 3.04 -3.69 2.90
CA ALA A 102 2.55 -4.06 1.58
C ALA A 102 1.19 -4.79 1.56
N GLY A 103 0.83 -5.48 2.64
CA GLY A 103 -0.31 -6.38 2.72
C GLY A 103 -0.23 -7.47 1.65
N THR A 104 -0.94 -7.27 0.55
CA THR A 104 -0.93 -8.18 -0.63
C THR A 104 0.25 -7.94 -1.57
N GLY A 105 0.90 -6.77 -1.51
CA GLY A 105 1.99 -6.36 -2.39
C GLY A 105 1.58 -5.74 -3.73
N LEU A 106 0.31 -5.35 -3.89
CA LEU A 106 -0.20 -4.82 -5.17
C LEU A 106 0.61 -3.62 -5.68
N SER A 107 0.89 -2.63 -4.85
CA SER A 107 1.55 -1.40 -5.29
C SER A 107 2.99 -1.68 -5.74
N GLY A 108 3.74 -2.51 -5.01
CA GLY A 108 5.07 -2.97 -5.39
C GLY A 108 5.07 -3.80 -6.67
N LEU A 109 4.10 -4.70 -6.86
CA LEU A 109 3.93 -5.47 -8.10
C LEU A 109 3.71 -4.56 -9.31
N VAL A 110 2.83 -3.57 -9.17
CA VAL A 110 2.56 -2.59 -10.22
C VAL A 110 3.79 -1.72 -10.47
N ALA A 111 4.53 -1.32 -9.43
CA ALA A 111 5.78 -0.59 -9.59
C ALA A 111 6.83 -1.39 -10.37
N ALA A 112 6.97 -2.68 -10.10
CA ALA A 112 7.87 -3.57 -10.82
C ALA A 112 7.47 -3.66 -12.31
N ARG A 113 6.18 -3.86 -12.60
CA ARG A 113 5.66 -3.90 -13.98
C ARG A 113 5.74 -2.55 -14.70
N ALA A 114 5.69 -1.43 -13.97
CA ALA A 114 5.82 -0.08 -14.50
C ALA A 114 7.26 0.30 -14.88
N GLY A 115 8.25 -0.57 -14.61
CA GLY A 115 9.63 -0.41 -15.05
C GLY A 115 10.52 0.29 -14.02
N ALA A 116 10.20 0.17 -12.73
CA ALA A 116 11.16 0.46 -11.67
C ALA A 116 12.49 -0.26 -11.91
N GLU A 117 13.61 0.38 -11.56
CA GLU A 117 14.94 -0.23 -11.64
C GLU A 117 15.01 -1.44 -10.70
N SER A 118 14.55 -1.23 -9.47
CA SER A 118 14.38 -2.29 -8.48
C SER A 118 13.21 -1.99 -7.55
N VAL A 119 12.60 -3.04 -7.02
CA VAL A 119 11.51 -2.98 -6.05
C VAL A 119 11.82 -3.92 -4.90
N ILE A 120 11.66 -3.42 -3.67
CA ILE A 120 11.62 -4.27 -2.47
C ILE A 120 10.26 -4.08 -1.80
N ILE A 121 9.53 -5.17 -1.65
CA ILE A 121 8.21 -5.19 -1.02
C ILE A 121 8.37 -5.70 0.40
N THR A 122 7.97 -4.90 1.41
CA THR A 122 8.10 -5.29 2.81
C THR A 122 6.81 -5.17 3.60
N ASP A 123 6.71 -6.02 4.61
CA ASP A 123 5.65 -6.02 5.61
C ASP A 123 6.22 -6.55 6.94
N TYR A 124 5.41 -6.57 7.99
CA TYR A 124 5.77 -7.13 9.28
C TYR A 124 6.38 -8.54 9.12
N PRO A 125 7.46 -8.88 9.85
CA PRO A 125 8.23 -10.12 9.67
C PRO A 125 7.51 -11.38 10.21
N ALA A 126 6.21 -11.50 9.95
CA ALA A 126 5.44 -12.72 10.14
C ALA A 126 5.63 -13.64 8.92
N PRO A 127 6.06 -14.90 9.11
CA PRO A 127 6.35 -15.83 8.01
C PRO A 127 5.21 -15.97 7.00
N GLU A 128 3.96 -16.00 7.44
CA GLU A 128 2.80 -16.16 6.57
C GLU A 128 2.50 -14.91 5.73
N VAL A 129 2.78 -13.71 6.24
CA VAL A 129 2.60 -12.46 5.49
C VAL A 129 3.65 -12.36 4.41
N VAL A 130 4.91 -12.55 4.78
CA VAL A 130 6.05 -12.52 3.84
C VAL A 130 5.93 -13.64 2.80
N ALA A 131 5.50 -14.85 3.18
CA ALA A 131 5.27 -15.95 2.24
C ALA A 131 4.13 -15.64 1.26
N ASN A 132 3.04 -15.02 1.70
CA ASN A 132 1.95 -14.62 0.82
C ASN A 132 2.41 -13.60 -0.23
N ILE A 133 3.16 -12.57 0.19
CA ILE A 133 3.70 -11.57 -0.75
C ILE A 133 4.66 -12.24 -1.76
N LYS A 134 5.51 -13.17 -1.31
CA LYS A 134 6.38 -13.95 -2.22
C LYS A 134 5.58 -14.74 -3.25
N LYS A 135 4.49 -15.40 -2.83
CA LYS A 135 3.60 -16.13 -3.74
C LYS A 135 2.95 -15.19 -4.76
N ASN A 136 2.47 -14.03 -4.33
CA ASN A 136 1.90 -13.02 -5.23
C ASN A 136 2.95 -12.50 -6.23
N VAL A 137 4.18 -12.28 -5.79
CA VAL A 137 5.32 -11.97 -6.68
C VAL A 137 5.57 -13.07 -7.70
N GLU A 138 5.62 -14.33 -7.27
CA GLU A 138 5.84 -15.48 -8.15
C GLU A 138 4.77 -15.64 -9.23
N VAL A 139 3.51 -15.45 -8.88
CA VAL A 139 2.36 -15.56 -9.79
C VAL A 139 2.35 -14.42 -10.82
N ASN A 140 2.76 -13.21 -10.42
CA ASN A 140 2.56 -12.02 -11.24
C ASN A 140 3.82 -11.52 -11.96
N LEU A 141 5.02 -11.90 -11.55
CA LEU A 141 6.26 -11.41 -12.18
C LEU A 141 7.00 -12.52 -12.94
N PRO A 142 7.56 -12.19 -14.13
CA PRO A 142 8.44 -13.10 -14.86
C PRO A 142 9.63 -13.55 -13.99
N GLU A 143 10.09 -14.78 -14.22
CA GLU A 143 11.22 -15.37 -13.48
C GLU A 143 12.45 -14.45 -13.47
N GLY A 144 12.80 -13.82 -14.60
CA GLY A 144 13.97 -12.95 -14.70
C GLY A 144 13.92 -11.69 -13.83
N MET A 145 12.74 -11.25 -13.38
CA MET A 145 12.62 -10.15 -12.41
C MET A 145 12.81 -10.63 -10.97
N ARG A 146 12.53 -11.90 -10.68
CA ARG A 146 12.53 -12.49 -9.33
C ARG A 146 13.82 -13.23 -9.01
N ILE A 147 14.40 -13.86 -10.02
CA ILE A 147 15.58 -14.70 -9.94
C ILE A 147 16.59 -14.12 -10.93
N GLY A 148 17.65 -13.52 -10.38
CA GLY A 148 18.73 -12.97 -11.18
C GLY A 148 19.42 -14.09 -11.96
N LYS A 149 19.87 -13.77 -13.16
CA LYS A 149 20.72 -14.64 -13.99
C LYS A 149 22.07 -13.95 -14.17
N GLU A 150 23.08 -14.70 -14.58
CA GLU A 150 24.41 -14.14 -14.79
C GLU A 150 24.35 -12.94 -15.75
N GLY A 151 24.80 -11.77 -15.28
CA GLY A 151 24.73 -10.51 -16.01
C GLY A 151 23.39 -9.76 -15.96
N ASN A 152 22.35 -10.30 -15.31
CA ASN A 152 21.06 -9.62 -15.11
C ASN A 152 20.47 -9.94 -13.71
N PRO A 153 20.72 -9.09 -12.69
CA PRO A 153 20.25 -9.34 -11.33
C PRO A 153 18.72 -9.31 -11.22
N ALA A 154 18.19 -9.95 -10.18
CA ALA A 154 16.78 -9.81 -9.84
C ALA A 154 16.46 -8.34 -9.53
N THR A 155 15.26 -7.91 -9.91
CA THR A 155 14.79 -6.53 -9.74
C THR A 155 13.61 -6.42 -8.79
N CYS A 156 13.03 -7.52 -8.32
CA CYS A 156 11.96 -7.51 -7.33
C CYS A 156 12.25 -8.49 -6.20
N PHE A 157 12.27 -7.98 -4.97
CA PHE A 157 12.54 -8.76 -3.75
C PHE A 157 11.42 -8.58 -2.73
N VAL A 158 11.31 -9.54 -1.82
CA VAL A 158 10.36 -9.50 -0.70
C VAL A 158 11.11 -9.77 0.60
N GLU A 159 10.97 -8.87 1.56
CA GLU A 159 11.67 -8.93 2.84
C GLU A 159 10.74 -8.60 4.02
N GLY A 160 10.99 -9.18 5.18
CA GLY A 160 10.30 -8.80 6.41
C GLY A 160 10.92 -7.55 7.03
N HIS A 161 10.11 -6.54 7.36
CA HIS A 161 10.56 -5.32 8.03
C HIS A 161 9.51 -4.80 9.01
N GLU A 162 9.87 -4.74 10.29
CA GLU A 162 9.07 -4.07 11.30
C GLU A 162 9.43 -2.57 11.32
N TRP A 163 8.42 -1.70 11.26
CA TRP A 163 8.65 -0.25 11.25
C TRP A 163 9.42 0.21 12.49
N GLY A 164 10.34 1.14 12.30
CA GLY A 164 11.22 1.67 13.34
C GLY A 164 12.29 0.69 13.85
N ASN A 165 12.22 -0.60 13.51
CA ASN A 165 13.26 -1.56 13.89
C ASN A 165 14.46 -1.42 12.95
N LEU A 166 15.50 -0.71 13.38
CA LEU A 166 16.68 -0.39 12.57
C LEU A 166 18.01 -0.87 13.19
N PRO A 167 18.15 -2.16 13.53
CA PRO A 167 19.34 -2.70 14.19
C PRO A 167 20.62 -2.57 13.32
N GLU A 168 21.76 -2.38 13.97
CA GLU A 168 23.07 -2.20 13.30
C GLU A 168 23.58 -3.49 12.65
N GLU A 169 23.15 -4.65 13.15
CA GLU A 169 23.53 -5.97 12.69
C GLU A 169 22.70 -6.49 11.51
N ASP A 170 21.58 -5.84 11.20
CA ASP A 170 20.70 -6.25 10.09
C ASP A 170 21.23 -5.72 8.76
N SER A 171 21.69 -6.65 7.92
CA SER A 171 22.31 -6.35 6.64
C SER A 171 21.33 -5.75 5.63
N PHE A 172 20.04 -6.09 5.70
CA PHE A 172 19.03 -5.49 4.86
C PHE A 172 18.82 -4.02 5.25
N VAL A 173 18.61 -3.76 6.54
CA VAL A 173 18.39 -2.40 7.08
C VAL A 173 19.58 -1.50 6.78
N GLN A 174 20.80 -1.94 7.11
CA GLN A 174 21.99 -1.12 6.96
C GLN A 174 22.41 -0.99 5.49
N GLY A 175 22.25 -2.05 4.69
CA GLY A 175 22.59 -2.06 3.26
C GLY A 175 21.72 -1.13 2.40
N HIS A 176 20.50 -0.82 2.85
CA HIS A 176 19.54 0.00 2.11
C HIS A 176 19.29 1.40 2.69
N LYS A 177 20.12 1.84 3.64
CA LYS A 177 20.02 3.19 4.20
C LYS A 177 20.19 4.26 3.10
N GLY A 178 19.17 5.09 2.91
CA GLY A 178 19.18 6.14 1.89
C GLY A 178 19.22 5.65 0.44
N SER A 179 18.76 4.42 0.19
CA SER A 179 18.89 3.74 -1.10
C SER A 179 17.63 3.78 -1.98
N PHE A 180 16.52 4.37 -1.55
CA PHE A 180 15.29 4.38 -2.35
C PHE A 180 14.89 5.77 -2.79
N ASP A 181 14.51 5.91 -4.06
CA ASP A 181 14.06 7.18 -4.63
C ASP A 181 12.57 7.40 -4.38
N VAL A 182 11.81 6.29 -4.27
CA VAL A 182 10.39 6.27 -3.95
C VAL A 182 10.10 5.24 -2.86
N ILE A 183 9.36 5.64 -1.83
CA ILE A 183 8.76 4.73 -0.85
C ILE A 183 7.24 4.75 -1.00
N LEU A 184 6.62 3.57 -1.16
CA LEU A 184 5.18 3.37 -1.25
C LEU A 184 4.64 3.01 0.14
N VAL A 185 3.56 3.68 0.55
CA VAL A 185 2.88 3.43 1.84
C VAL A 185 1.38 3.46 1.60
N ALA A 186 0.75 2.29 1.59
CA ALA A 186 -0.69 2.15 1.40
C ALA A 186 -1.35 1.71 2.71
N ASP A 187 -2.32 2.50 3.19
CA ASP A 187 -3.16 2.22 4.34
C ASP A 187 -2.45 1.92 5.67
N CYS A 188 -1.31 2.56 5.92
CA CYS A 188 -0.51 2.31 7.14
C CYS A 188 -0.79 3.29 8.29
N LEU A 189 -1.68 4.28 8.13
CA LEU A 189 -1.86 5.37 9.09
C LEU A 189 -2.92 5.12 10.19
N TRP A 190 -3.54 3.95 10.23
CA TRP A 190 -4.63 3.63 11.17
C TRP A 190 -4.18 3.36 12.62
N MET A 191 -2.88 3.19 12.86
CA MET A 191 -2.26 3.00 14.18
C MET A 191 -1.47 4.26 14.59
N PRO A 192 -2.07 5.22 15.32
CA PRO A 192 -1.38 6.46 15.70
C PRO A 192 -0.07 6.25 16.46
N TRP A 193 0.01 5.19 17.28
CA TRP A 193 1.20 4.84 18.04
C TRP A 193 2.37 4.33 17.18
N GLN A 194 2.11 3.90 15.94
CA GLN A 194 3.15 3.45 15.01
C GLN A 194 3.65 4.56 14.06
N HIS A 195 3.03 5.75 14.07
CA HIS A 195 3.39 6.84 13.15
C HIS A 195 4.85 7.25 13.24
N SER A 196 5.42 7.31 14.45
CA SER A 196 6.84 7.64 14.63
C SER A 196 7.75 6.55 14.06
N ALA A 197 7.42 5.27 14.30
CA ALA A 197 8.22 4.15 13.82
C ALA A 197 8.17 4.04 12.28
N LEU A 198 6.99 4.25 11.68
CA LEU A 198 6.82 4.32 10.24
C LEU A 198 7.60 5.50 9.63
N MET A 199 7.50 6.69 10.21
CA MET A 199 8.26 7.87 9.76
C MET A 199 9.78 7.65 9.85
N GLU A 200 10.24 6.97 10.90
CA GLU A 200 11.65 6.62 11.08
C GLU A 200 12.15 5.67 9.99
N SER A 201 11.38 4.63 9.64
CA SER A 201 11.70 3.77 8.49
C SER A 201 11.68 4.51 7.16
N ILE A 202 10.66 5.34 6.91
CA ILE A 202 10.62 6.18 5.70
C ILE A 202 11.88 7.02 5.60
N ALA A 203 12.22 7.78 6.64
CA ALA A 203 13.38 8.65 6.64
C ALA A 203 14.71 7.88 6.56
N TRP A 204 14.79 6.67 7.12
CA TRP A 204 15.99 5.84 7.06
C TRP A 204 16.30 5.35 5.65
N PHE A 205 15.29 4.78 4.97
CA PHE A 205 15.45 4.14 3.68
C PHE A 205 15.45 5.11 2.50
N LEU A 206 14.77 6.26 2.62
CA LEU A 206 14.62 7.20 1.52
C LEU A 206 15.94 7.97 1.26
N SER A 207 16.32 8.09 -0.01
CA SER A 207 17.47 8.89 -0.43
C SER A 207 17.23 10.38 -0.19
N PRO A 208 18.28 11.22 -0.02
CA PRO A 208 18.11 12.67 0.03
C PRO A 208 17.39 13.17 -1.22
N GLY A 209 16.31 13.94 -1.06
CA GLY A 209 15.44 14.38 -2.16
C GLY A 209 14.45 13.33 -2.67
N GLY A 210 14.53 12.09 -2.20
CA GLY A 210 13.56 11.03 -2.49
C GLY A 210 12.16 11.36 -1.94
N LYS A 211 11.15 10.65 -2.43
CA LYS A 211 9.74 10.88 -2.10
C LYS A 211 9.07 9.67 -1.48
N ALA A 212 8.28 9.87 -0.43
CA ALA A 212 7.35 8.86 0.06
C ALA A 212 5.93 9.20 -0.39
N TRP A 213 5.28 8.20 -0.97
CA TRP A 213 3.95 8.23 -1.55
C TRP A 213 3.00 7.54 -0.59
N VAL A 214 2.21 8.33 0.12
CA VAL A 214 1.39 7.85 1.23
C VAL A 214 -0.08 8.02 0.88
N VAL A 215 -0.80 6.91 0.82
CA VAL A 215 -2.24 6.86 0.60
C VAL A 215 -2.89 6.15 1.77
N SER A 216 -3.92 6.70 2.40
CA SER A 216 -4.62 6.06 3.52
C SER A 216 -6.10 6.44 3.59
N GLY A 217 -6.97 5.50 3.96
CA GLY A 217 -8.41 5.70 4.02
C GLY A 217 -8.88 6.25 5.36
N PHE A 218 -9.91 7.09 5.33
CA PHE A 218 -10.53 7.61 6.55
C PHE A 218 -11.49 6.63 7.24
N HIS A 219 -11.48 5.35 6.89
CA HIS A 219 -12.34 4.33 7.50
C HIS A 219 -12.07 4.18 9.02
N THR A 220 -10.84 4.44 9.47
CA THR A 220 -10.49 4.46 10.91
C THR A 220 -10.59 5.85 11.59
N GLY A 221 -10.89 6.90 10.81
CA GLY A 221 -11.11 8.27 11.27
C GLY A 221 -9.92 9.22 11.12
N ARG A 222 -10.23 10.47 10.73
CA ARG A 222 -9.26 11.56 10.54
C ARG A 222 -8.31 11.80 11.73
N PRO A 223 -8.77 11.81 13.00
CA PRO A 223 -7.89 12.04 14.14
C PRO A 223 -6.74 11.02 14.23
N LYS A 224 -6.97 9.79 13.76
CA LYS A 224 -5.93 8.75 13.78
C LYS A 224 -4.81 9.00 12.78
N MET A 225 -5.06 9.73 11.70
CA MET A 225 -4.08 9.96 10.64
C MET A 225 -3.40 11.33 10.74
N ALA A 226 -4.10 12.33 11.29
CA ALA A 226 -3.60 13.71 11.35
C ALA A 226 -2.23 13.83 12.06
N GLY A 227 -1.95 12.98 13.05
CA GLY A 227 -0.68 12.94 13.78
C GLY A 227 0.55 12.65 12.89
N PHE A 228 0.37 11.89 11.81
CA PHE A 228 1.46 11.53 10.90
C PHE A 228 2.02 12.75 10.15
N TYR A 229 1.17 13.75 9.92
CA TYR A 229 1.51 15.01 9.23
C TYR A 229 1.89 16.13 10.20
N ASN A 230 2.11 15.82 11.47
CA ASN A 230 2.56 16.80 12.47
C ASN A 230 3.94 17.38 12.07
N ALA A 231 4.05 18.71 12.10
CA ALA A 231 5.25 19.42 11.66
C ALA A 231 6.51 19.07 12.49
N GLU A 232 6.37 18.82 13.79
CA GLU A 232 7.49 18.43 14.66
C GLU A 232 7.97 17.02 14.33
N LEU A 233 7.05 16.08 14.09
CA LEU A 233 7.38 14.71 13.67
C LEU A 233 8.13 14.70 12.34
N LEU A 234 7.63 15.44 11.34
CA LEU A 234 8.26 15.59 10.03
C LEU A 234 9.65 16.24 10.16
N ALA A 235 9.75 17.36 10.88
CA ALA A 235 11.01 18.08 11.05
C ALA A 235 12.06 17.24 11.78
N LYS A 236 11.68 16.47 12.81
CA LYS A 236 12.56 15.55 13.54
C LYS A 236 13.26 14.55 12.61
N HIS A 237 12.58 14.11 11.56
CA HIS A 237 13.09 13.12 10.62
C HIS A 237 13.59 13.72 9.30
N GLY A 238 13.70 15.06 9.20
CA GLY A 238 14.15 15.73 7.97
C GLY A 238 13.17 15.56 6.80
N MET A 239 11.88 15.38 7.10
CA MET A 239 10.82 15.20 6.13
C MET A 239 9.97 16.47 6.02
N GLU A 240 9.30 16.63 4.89
CA GLU A 240 8.30 17.67 4.68
C GLU A 240 7.19 17.17 3.76
N VAL A 241 6.00 17.77 3.87
CA VAL A 241 4.88 17.49 2.98
C VAL A 241 5.08 18.32 1.70
N GLU A 242 5.33 17.64 0.58
CA GLU A 242 5.42 18.29 -0.74
C GLU A 242 4.02 18.58 -1.30
N SER A 243 3.08 17.64 -1.12
CA SER A 243 1.67 17.81 -1.48
C SER A 243 0.78 16.93 -0.60
N ILE A 244 -0.44 17.38 -0.32
CA ILE A 244 -1.46 16.59 0.39
C ILE A 244 -2.86 17.01 -0.04
N ILE A 245 -3.68 16.03 -0.42
CA ILE A 245 -5.09 16.20 -0.79
C ILE A 245 -5.93 15.06 -0.23
N GLU A 246 -7.25 15.18 -0.36
CA GLU A 246 -8.17 14.07 -0.18
C GLU A 246 -8.85 13.75 -1.52
N ARG A 247 -9.02 12.47 -1.84
CA ARG A 247 -9.68 12.02 -3.06
C ARG A 247 -10.63 10.87 -2.76
N ASP A 248 -11.73 10.84 -3.49
CA ASP A 248 -12.73 9.79 -3.39
C ASP A 248 -12.65 8.78 -4.56
N PRO A 249 -13.45 7.71 -4.54
CA PRO A 249 -13.41 6.62 -5.52
C PRO A 249 -13.90 7.03 -6.91
N GLU A 250 -14.58 8.17 -7.02
CA GLU A 250 -15.02 8.78 -8.28
C GLU A 250 -13.96 9.74 -8.87
N GLY A 251 -12.87 9.98 -8.14
CA GLY A 251 -11.80 10.89 -8.52
C GLY A 251 -12.07 12.35 -8.17
N ARG A 252 -13.08 12.65 -7.35
CA ARG A 252 -13.29 14.01 -6.82
C ARG A 252 -12.22 14.30 -5.78
N GLU A 253 -11.64 15.49 -5.86
CA GLU A 253 -10.56 15.92 -4.96
C GLU A 253 -11.01 17.09 -4.09
N ARG A 254 -10.48 17.15 -2.87
CA ARG A 254 -10.66 18.27 -1.94
C ARG A 254 -9.41 18.52 -1.13
N GLU A 255 -9.33 19.71 -0.55
CA GLU A 255 -8.23 20.10 0.33
C GLU A 255 -8.19 19.23 1.59
N TRP A 256 -6.98 18.85 1.99
CA TRP A 256 -6.72 18.21 3.28
C TRP A 256 -6.86 19.21 4.43
N VAL A 257 -7.58 18.78 5.46
CA VAL A 257 -7.67 19.51 6.73
C VAL A 257 -7.36 18.56 7.88
N THR A 258 -6.71 19.06 8.93
CA THR A 258 -6.42 18.26 10.14
C THR A 258 -7.68 17.96 10.95
N ASP A 259 -8.68 18.83 10.86
CA ASP A 259 -9.98 18.70 11.51
C ASP A 259 -11.08 19.22 10.57
N ARG A 260 -12.11 18.40 10.36
CA ARG A 260 -13.30 18.74 9.56
C ARG A 260 -14.57 18.77 10.44
N GLY A 261 -14.41 18.76 11.76
CA GLY A 261 -15.50 18.59 12.71
C GLY A 261 -16.08 17.18 12.67
N ILE A 262 -17.39 17.07 12.87
CA ILE A 262 -18.10 15.79 12.83
C ILE A 262 -18.34 15.42 11.36
N GLU A 263 -17.67 14.36 10.91
CA GLU A 263 -17.88 13.78 9.59
C GLU A 263 -18.85 12.60 9.71
N ASP A 264 -19.81 12.50 8.77
CA ASP A 264 -20.60 11.29 8.60
C ASP A 264 -19.69 10.11 8.27
N VAL A 265 -19.90 8.96 8.93
CA VAL A 265 -18.97 7.82 8.83
C VAL A 265 -19.03 7.18 7.45
N SER A 266 -20.22 7.09 6.86
CA SER A 266 -20.45 6.51 5.53
C SER A 266 -19.83 7.36 4.44
N GLU A 267 -19.96 8.69 4.54
CA GLU A 267 -19.32 9.62 3.63
C GLU A 267 -17.80 9.65 3.82
N ARG A 268 -17.34 9.78 5.07
CA ARG A 268 -15.92 9.94 5.40
C ARG A 268 -15.10 8.78 4.86
N LYS A 269 -15.54 7.53 5.04
CA LYS A 269 -14.78 6.34 4.66
C LYS A 269 -14.59 6.20 3.15
N ARG A 270 -15.32 6.96 2.32
CA ARG A 270 -15.09 7.01 0.86
C ARG A 270 -13.78 7.70 0.52
N TRP A 271 -13.34 8.64 1.35
CA TRP A 271 -12.18 9.46 1.05
C TRP A 271 -10.89 8.75 1.45
N LEU A 272 -9.84 9.01 0.66
CA LEU A 272 -8.46 8.68 0.95
C LEU A 272 -7.70 9.99 1.11
N VAL A 273 -6.78 10.07 2.08
CA VAL A 273 -5.72 11.07 2.05
C VAL A 273 -4.64 10.60 1.09
N ILE A 274 -4.19 11.47 0.19
CA ILE A 274 -3.09 11.23 -0.73
C ILE A 274 -2.05 12.29 -0.45
N SER A 275 -0.84 11.85 -0.08
CA SER A 275 0.27 12.77 0.16
C SER A 275 1.56 12.30 -0.47
N VAL A 276 2.41 13.28 -0.73
CA VAL A 276 3.81 13.09 -1.12
C VAL A 276 4.64 13.76 -0.05
N LEU A 277 5.40 12.97 0.70
CA LEU A 277 6.44 13.48 1.57
C LEU A 277 7.75 13.52 0.80
N ARG A 278 8.60 14.50 1.09
CA ARG A 278 9.95 14.59 0.54
C ARG A 278 10.97 14.58 1.67
N LYS A 279 12.06 13.83 1.48
CA LYS A 279 13.23 13.95 2.36
C LYS A 279 14.06 15.15 1.95
N ARG A 280 14.39 16.01 2.91
CA ARG A 280 15.26 17.16 2.67
C ARG A 280 16.63 16.70 2.18
N ALA A 281 17.18 17.46 1.23
CA ALA A 281 18.49 17.20 0.63
C ALA A 281 19.63 17.41 1.65
#